data_AF-A0A7L2C4U7-F1
#
_entry.id   AF-A0A7L2C4U7-F1
#
_cell.length_a   1.000
_cell.length_b   1.000
_cell.length_c   1.000
_cell.angle_alpha   90.00
_cell.angle_beta   90.00
_cell.angle_gamma   90.00
#
_symmetry.space_group_name_H-M   'P 1'
#
loop_
_entity.id
_entity.type
_entity.pdbx_description
1 polymer ?
#
loop_
_entity_poly.entity_id
_entity_poly.type
_entity_poly.pdbx_seq_one_letter_code
_entity_poly.pdbx_strand_id
1 'polypeptide(L)'
;MLNSDPGTPRLPPPPPDPGAAPGSLPEAPAPQIPEEPARKEPLSREERRRRRRATAKYRSAHATRERVRVEAFNVAFAELRRLLPTLPPDKKLSKIEILRLAICYISYLNHVLDV
;
A
#
# COMPACT_ATOMS: atom_id res chain seq x y z
N MET A 1 19.64 -53.97 -0.66
CA MET A 1 19.51 -54.79 -1.88
C MET A 1 19.81 -53.90 -3.07
N LEU A 2 20.98 -54.13 -3.65
CA LEU A 2 21.48 -53.52 -4.88
C LEU A 2 20.81 -54.21 -6.08
N ASN A 3 20.51 -53.45 -7.13
CA ASN A 3 20.41 -53.84 -8.55
C ASN A 3 20.56 -52.50 -9.31
N SER A 4 21.64 -52.13 -10.00
CA SER A 4 22.44 -52.74 -11.08
C SER A 4 21.68 -52.92 -12.40
N ASP A 5 21.92 -52.02 -13.36
CA ASP A 5 22.05 -52.27 -14.81
C ASP A 5 22.34 -50.95 -15.59
N PRO A 6 22.88 -50.94 -16.83
CA PRO A 6 24.30 -51.25 -17.12
C PRO A 6 25.02 -50.21 -18.02
N GLY A 7 26.35 -50.27 -17.94
CA GLY A 7 27.38 -49.93 -18.94
C GLY A 7 27.07 -49.00 -20.12
N THR A 8 27.66 -47.80 -20.10
CA THR A 8 28.04 -47.07 -21.31
C THR A 8 29.56 -47.17 -21.48
N PRO A 9 30.09 -47.62 -22.63
CA PRO A 9 31.52 -47.81 -22.82
C PRO A 9 32.28 -46.48 -22.91
N ARG A 10 33.31 -46.38 -22.07
CA ARG A 10 34.25 -45.26 -21.94
C ARG A 10 35.25 -45.29 -23.12
N LEU A 11 35.23 -44.26 -23.96
CA LEU A 11 36.22 -44.09 -25.04
C LEU A 11 37.59 -43.71 -24.46
N PRO A 12 38.71 -44.25 -24.97
CA PRO A 12 40.06 -43.86 -24.53
C PRO A 12 40.46 -42.47 -25.07
N PRO A 13 41.33 -41.72 -24.36
CA PRO A 13 41.79 -40.41 -24.79
C PRO A 13 42.75 -40.52 -25.99
N PRO A 14 42.75 -39.53 -26.91
CA PRO A 14 43.70 -39.47 -28.00
C PRO A 14 45.14 -39.16 -27.50
N PRO A 15 46.18 -39.64 -28.19
CA PRO A 15 47.57 -39.38 -27.86
C PRO A 15 47.97 -37.91 -28.11
N PRO A 16 49.00 -37.40 -27.43
CA PRO A 16 49.53 -36.06 -27.64
C PRO A 16 50.46 -36.01 -28.87
N ASP A 17 50.27 -35.03 -29.76
CA ASP A 17 51.25 -34.73 -30.81
C ASP A 17 52.29 -33.69 -30.34
N PRO A 18 53.56 -33.83 -30.77
CA PRO A 18 54.70 -33.12 -30.21
C PRO A 18 54.98 -31.83 -30.98
N GLY A 19 55.02 -30.71 -30.26
CA GLY A 19 55.37 -29.42 -30.85
C GLY A 19 55.57 -28.32 -29.82
N ALA A 20 56.66 -28.40 -29.04
CA ALA A 20 57.26 -27.21 -28.42
C ALA A 20 57.71 -26.26 -29.54
N ALA A 21 57.57 -24.93 -29.45
CA ALA A 21 58.28 -24.06 -28.51
C ALA A 21 57.69 -22.60 -28.59
N PRO A 22 58.24 -21.56 -27.92
CA PRO A 22 57.47 -20.75 -26.98
C PRO A 22 57.34 -19.26 -27.36
N GLY A 23 56.41 -18.56 -26.70
CA GLY A 23 56.54 -17.12 -26.44
C GLY A 23 55.79 -16.19 -27.38
N SER A 24 54.68 -15.63 -26.88
CA SER A 24 54.23 -14.28 -27.21
C SER A 24 53.48 -13.73 -25.99
N LEU A 25 53.80 -12.49 -25.66
CA LEU A 25 53.53 -11.75 -24.42
C LEU A 25 52.04 -11.66 -24.04
N PRO A 26 51.72 -11.39 -22.75
CA PRO A 26 50.34 -11.13 -22.34
C PRO A 26 49.84 -9.81 -22.92
N GLU A 27 48.73 -9.87 -23.66
CA GLU A 27 47.98 -8.72 -24.15
C GLU A 27 47.43 -7.92 -22.95
N ALA A 28 47.82 -6.65 -22.84
CA ALA A 28 47.37 -5.75 -21.78
C ALA A 28 45.85 -5.56 -21.85
N PRO A 29 45.14 -5.46 -20.70
CA PRO A 29 43.70 -5.26 -20.72
C PRO A 29 43.38 -3.87 -21.27
N ALA A 30 42.46 -3.82 -22.22
CA ALA A 30 41.92 -2.56 -22.75
C ALA A 30 41.40 -1.66 -21.61
N PRO A 31 41.53 -0.32 -21.72
CA PRO A 31 41.05 0.59 -20.70
C PRO A 31 39.53 0.45 -20.53
N GLN A 32 39.11 -0.02 -19.37
CA GLN A 32 37.71 -0.03 -18.95
C GLN A 32 37.27 1.42 -18.73
N ILE A 33 36.37 1.91 -19.59
CA ILE A 33 35.63 3.14 -19.36
C ILE A 33 34.84 2.95 -18.06
N PRO A 34 34.97 3.83 -17.05
CA PRO A 34 34.12 3.76 -15.88
C PRO A 34 32.66 3.95 -16.31
N GLU A 35 31.85 2.90 -16.18
CA GLU A 35 30.39 2.96 -16.30
C GLU A 35 29.87 3.95 -15.24
N GLU A 36 29.59 5.18 -15.66
CA GLU A 36 28.92 6.21 -14.86
C GLU A 36 27.58 5.64 -14.34
N PRO A 37 27.26 5.74 -13.04
CA PRO A 37 26.03 5.21 -12.51
C PRO A 37 24.84 5.93 -13.16
N ALA A 38 24.05 5.18 -13.91
CA ALA A 38 22.84 5.63 -14.61
C ALA A 38 22.10 6.72 -13.83
N ARG A 39 22.19 7.96 -14.31
CA ARG A 39 21.46 9.09 -13.75
C ARG A 39 19.98 8.79 -13.82
N LYS A 40 19.34 8.54 -12.68
CA LYS A 40 17.90 8.33 -12.60
C LYS A 40 17.20 9.62 -13.06
N GLU A 41 16.56 9.56 -14.23
CA GLU A 41 15.68 10.60 -14.76
C GLU A 41 14.78 11.17 -13.65
N PRO A 42 14.66 12.50 -13.51
CA PRO A 42 13.89 13.10 -12.45
C PRO A 42 12.41 12.75 -12.62
N LEU A 43 11.88 12.00 -11.64
CA LEU A 43 10.46 11.61 -11.61
C LEU A 43 9.54 12.81 -11.88
N SER A 44 8.52 12.57 -12.71
CA SER A 44 7.48 13.54 -12.99
C SER A 44 6.82 14.02 -11.69
N ARG A 45 6.32 15.27 -11.69
CA ARG A 45 5.61 15.86 -10.54
C ARG A 45 4.48 14.94 -10.04
N GLU A 46 3.78 14.27 -10.96
CA GLU A 46 2.70 13.36 -10.63
C GLU A 46 3.20 12.05 -10.00
N GLU A 47 4.32 11.49 -10.49
CA GLU A 47 4.94 10.29 -9.90
C GLU A 47 5.45 10.56 -8.48
N ARG A 48 6.07 11.72 -8.24
CA ARG A 48 6.49 12.14 -6.90
C ARG A 48 5.29 12.24 -5.95
N ARG A 49 4.16 12.76 -6.43
CA ARG A 49 2.91 12.86 -5.66
C ARG A 49 2.32 11.48 -5.36
N ARG A 50 2.29 10.57 -6.34
CA ARG A 50 1.87 9.18 -6.17
C ARG A 50 2.74 8.45 -5.14
N ARG A 51 4.08 8.53 -5.28
CA ARG A 51 5.02 7.91 -4.35
C ARG A 51 4.83 8.42 -2.92
N ARG A 52 4.62 9.73 -2.74
CA ARG A 52 4.33 10.31 -1.41
C ARG A 52 3.04 9.74 -0.82
N ARG A 53 1.97 9.66 -1.60
CA ARG A 53 0.66 9.12 -1.16
C ARG A 53 0.73 7.62 -0.84
N ALA A 54 1.60 6.88 -1.53
CA ALA A 54 1.87 5.48 -1.26
C ALA A 54 2.75 5.23 -0.03
N THR A 55 3.24 6.27 0.67
CA THR A 55 3.94 6.07 1.94
C THR A 55 2.96 5.71 3.05
N ALA A 56 3.37 4.80 3.94
CA ALA A 56 2.57 4.42 5.11
C ALA A 56 2.25 5.64 5.99
N LYS A 57 3.21 6.56 6.17
CA LYS A 57 3.03 7.82 6.91
C LYS A 57 1.92 8.70 6.33
N TYR A 58 1.83 8.83 5.00
CA TYR A 58 0.75 9.61 4.37
C TYR A 58 -0.61 8.93 4.59
N ARG A 59 -0.68 7.61 4.37
CA ARG A 59 -1.93 6.85 4.58
C ARG A 59 -2.40 6.91 6.03
N SER A 60 -1.52 6.71 7.01
CA SER A 60 -1.87 6.75 8.42
C SER A 60 -2.31 8.15 8.88
N ALA A 61 -1.62 9.20 8.43
CA ALA A 61 -2.02 10.58 8.70
C ALA A 61 -3.40 10.90 8.10
N HIS A 62 -3.68 10.44 6.87
CA HIS A 62 -4.98 10.63 6.23
C HIS A 62 -6.09 9.86 6.95
N ALA A 63 -5.85 8.60 7.31
CA ALA A 63 -6.80 7.79 8.07
C ALA A 63 -7.12 8.41 9.44
N THR A 64 -6.11 8.97 10.11
CA THR A 64 -6.29 9.65 11.40
C THR A 64 -7.14 10.91 11.26
N ARG A 65 -6.89 11.73 10.24
CA ARG A 65 -7.72 12.92 9.96
C ARG A 65 -9.17 12.55 9.69
N GLU A 66 -9.39 11.50 8.90
CA GLU A 66 -10.76 11.05 8.60
C GLU A 66 -11.45 10.50 9.85
N ARG A 67 -10.73 9.77 10.71
CA ARG A 67 -11.27 9.32 12.00
C ARG A 67 -11.72 10.49 12.87
N VAL A 68 -10.89 11.53 13.01
CA VAL A 68 -11.24 12.74 13.77
C VAL A 68 -12.47 13.44 13.18
N ARG A 69 -12.55 13.53 11.84
CA ARG A 69 -13.72 14.11 11.15
C ARG A 69 -15.00 13.33 11.46
N VAL A 70 -14.94 12.00 11.42
CA VAL A 70 -16.08 11.12 11.73
C VAL A 70 -16.45 11.17 13.22
N GLU A 71 -15.46 11.26 14.11
CA GLU A 71 -15.68 11.42 15.54
C GLU A 71 -16.41 12.73 15.86
N ALA A 72 -15.94 13.86 15.31
CA ALA A 72 -16.62 15.15 15.44
C ALA A 72 -18.08 15.10 14.94
N PHE A 73 -18.31 14.43 13.81
CA PHE A 73 -19.66 14.19 13.29
C PHE A 73 -20.51 13.34 14.25
N ASN A 74 -19.94 12.30 14.85
CA ASN A 74 -20.67 11.44 15.79
C ASN A 74 -21.00 12.17 17.11
N VAL A 75 -20.11 13.06 17.58
CA VAL A 75 -20.37 13.92 18.75
C VAL A 75 -21.58 14.82 18.48
N ALA A 76 -21.62 15.50 17.34
CA ALA A 76 -22.78 16.32 16.96
C ALA A 76 -24.09 15.49 16.87
N PHE A 77 -24.01 14.24 16.38
CA PHE A 77 -25.15 13.33 16.36
C PHE A 77 -25.63 12.92 17.77
N ALA A 78 -24.71 12.73 18.71
CA ALA A 78 -25.02 12.42 20.10
C ALA A 78 -25.67 13.63 20.81
N GLU A 79 -25.17 14.84 20.56
CA GLU A 79 -25.77 16.08 21.05
C GLU A 79 -27.19 16.25 20.54
N LEU A 80 -27.42 16.06 19.24
CA LEU A 80 -28.76 16.10 18.64
C LEU A 80 -29.67 15.05 19.30
N ARG A 81 -29.21 13.81 19.46
CA ARG A 81 -29.99 12.73 20.10
C ARG A 81 -30.46 13.10 21.51
N ARG A 82 -29.64 13.82 22.29
CA ARG A 82 -29.98 14.22 23.67
C ARG A 82 -31.16 15.20 23.72
N LEU A 83 -31.39 15.97 22.66
CA LEU A 83 -32.49 16.93 22.55
C LEU A 83 -33.81 16.27 22.12
N LEU A 84 -33.76 15.05 21.60
CA LEU A 84 -34.93 14.39 21.03
C LEU A 84 -35.74 13.64 22.11
N PRO A 85 -37.07 13.81 22.15
CA PRO A 85 -37.93 13.10 23.08
C PRO A 85 -38.06 11.63 22.69
N THR A 86 -37.77 10.70 23.61
CA THR A 86 -37.95 9.25 23.41
C THR A 86 -38.50 8.56 24.65
N LEU A 87 -39.27 7.49 24.44
CA LEU A 87 -39.72 6.58 25.48
C LEU A 87 -39.22 5.15 25.16
N PRO A 88 -38.39 4.52 26.00
CA PRO A 88 -37.71 5.08 27.18
C PRO A 88 -36.63 6.12 26.78
N PRO A 89 -36.14 6.97 27.72
CA PRO A 89 -35.17 8.04 27.44
C PRO A 89 -33.85 7.54 26.82
N ASP A 90 -33.45 6.32 27.14
CA ASP A 90 -32.23 5.65 26.70
C ASP A 90 -32.40 4.81 25.41
N LYS A 91 -33.55 4.93 24.72
CA LYS A 91 -33.80 4.24 23.45
C LYS A 91 -32.67 4.51 22.45
N LYS A 92 -31.99 3.46 21.99
CA LYS A 92 -30.98 3.58 20.94
C LYS A 92 -31.67 3.94 19.62
N LEU A 93 -31.25 5.03 19.00
CA LEU A 93 -31.74 5.48 17.69
C LEU A 93 -30.61 5.37 16.67
N SER A 94 -30.94 4.91 15.47
CA SER A 94 -30.07 5.00 14.30
C SER A 94 -29.95 6.45 13.81
N LYS A 95 -28.93 6.73 12.98
CA LYS A 95 -28.71 8.07 12.41
C LYS A 95 -29.93 8.56 11.62
N ILE A 96 -30.60 7.69 10.87
CA ILE A 96 -31.80 8.06 10.11
C ILE A 96 -32.99 8.36 11.03
N GLU A 97 -33.17 7.59 12.10
CA GLU A 97 -34.24 7.86 13.08
C GLU A 97 -34.02 9.18 13.80
N ILE A 98 -32.78 9.50 14.20
CA ILE A 98 -32.43 10.79 14.81
C ILE A 98 -32.82 11.95 13.88
N LEU A 99 -32.48 11.87 12.59
CA LEU A 99 -32.81 12.93 11.63
C LEU A 99 -34.32 13.07 11.43
N ARG A 100 -35.05 11.97 11.27
CA ARG A 100 -36.50 11.98 11.10
C ARG A 100 -37.20 12.56 12.33
N LEU A 101 -36.80 12.11 13.52
CA LEU A 101 -37.38 12.57 14.78
C LEU A 101 -37.07 14.04 15.05
N ALA A 102 -35.88 14.53 14.70
CA ALA A 102 -35.55 15.95 14.78
C ALA A 102 -36.46 16.81 13.92
N ILE A 103 -36.70 16.41 12.66
CA ILE A 103 -37.61 17.11 11.75
C ILE A 103 -39.02 17.14 12.35
N CYS A 104 -39.54 15.98 12.76
CA CYS A 104 -40.86 15.88 13.39
C CYS A 104 -40.98 16.74 14.66
N TYR A 105 -39.93 16.78 15.48
CA TYR A 105 -39.95 17.51 16.74
C TYR A 105 -39.92 19.02 16.53
N ILE A 106 -39.12 19.51 15.57
CA ILE A 106 -39.14 20.94 15.18
C ILE A 106 -40.54 21.33 14.67
N SER A 107 -41.14 20.52 13.79
CA SER A 107 -42.51 20.77 13.29
C SER A 107 -43.54 20.78 14.42
N TYR A 108 -43.43 19.85 15.38
CA TYR A 108 -44.31 19.79 16.53
C TYR A 108 -44.19 21.05 17.41
N LEU A 109 -42.97 21.47 17.73
CA LEU A 109 -42.75 22.66 18.54
C LEU A 109 -43.26 23.93 17.85
N ASN A 110 -43.04 24.08 16.55
CA ASN A 110 -43.60 25.20 15.78
C ASN A 110 -45.14 25.22 15.87
N HIS A 111 -45.79 24.07 15.68
CA HIS A 111 -47.25 23.98 15.80
C HIS A 111 -47.75 24.36 17.19
N VAL A 112 -47.05 23.94 18.25
CA VAL A 112 -47.41 24.28 19.64
C VAL A 112 -47.23 25.78 19.93
N LEU A 113 -46.28 26.44 19.28
CA LEU A 113 -46.01 27.87 19.46
C LEU A 113 -46.92 28.79 18.61
N ASP A 114 -47.43 28.27 17.48
CA ASP A 114 -48.35 29.01 16.60
C ASP A 114 -49.81 28.99 17.08
N VAL A 115 -50.11 28.21 18.14
CA VAL A 115 -51.42 28.11 18.80
C VAL A 115 -51.44 28.99 20.06
#